data_AF-A0A848JTQ6-F1
#
_entry.id   AF-A0A848JTQ6-F1
#
_cell.length_a   1.000
_cell.length_b   1.000
_cell.length_c   1.000
_cell.angle_alpha   90.00
_cell.angle_beta   90.00
_cell.angle_gamma   90.00
#
_symmetry.space_group_name_H-M   'P 1'
#
loop_
_entity.id
_entity.type
_entity.pdbx_description
1 polymer ?
#
loop_
_entity_poly.entity_id
_entity_poly.type
_entity_poly.pdbx_seq_one_letter_code
_entity_poly.pdbx_strand_id
1 'polypeptide(L)'
;MSEIDIPSIKQRLWHRMRGDLTSLVPYFSDNDLLLCPTCFRRLGFEDFSVEHIIPKQALACDPPEARLAIPQNERSGLTLLCRRPLIIKNRKIPGNGCNSWKGKYYDPSIREFIQSDLNETIISTRHQISLFSVGYLALFREFGYQISLLTSGLLMRSQYFNPNSFVKNIPVTSQIILAGEKISNYSENERNYWSDPFKITVNENSAQIVMRNACFSMPLSRDPRKPLARSLLYVPPKYTFRPDLRTAFD
;
A
#
# COMPACT_ATOMS: atom_id res chain seq x y z
N MET A 1 28.29 -19.54 21.44
CA MET A 1 27.49 -19.47 20.20
C MET A 1 27.21 -18.01 19.95
N SER A 2 27.74 -17.44 18.86
CA SER A 2 27.50 -16.04 18.50
C SER A 2 26.01 -15.85 18.27
N GLU A 3 25.36 -14.99 19.07
CA GLU A 3 24.01 -14.51 18.80
C GLU A 3 24.04 -13.85 17.43
N ILE A 4 23.42 -14.51 16.44
CA ILE A 4 23.18 -13.91 15.14
C ILE A 4 22.12 -12.85 15.39
N ASP A 5 22.51 -11.58 15.34
CA ASP A 5 21.60 -10.45 15.46
C ASP A 5 20.63 -10.47 14.26
N ILE A 6 19.42 -11.00 14.47
CA ILE A 6 18.42 -11.11 13.42
C ILE A 6 17.84 -9.71 13.18
N PRO A 7 17.94 -9.15 11.95
CA PRO A 7 17.49 -7.79 11.69
C PRO A 7 16.00 -7.63 12.00
N SER A 8 15.66 -6.54 12.70
CA SER A 8 14.27 -6.19 13.00
C SER A 8 13.43 -6.09 11.71
N ILE A 9 12.13 -6.32 11.81
CA ILE A 9 11.18 -6.19 10.69
C ILE A 9 11.32 -4.83 10.00
N LYS A 10 11.51 -3.75 10.78
CA LYS A 10 11.72 -2.40 10.26
C LYS A 10 12.99 -2.30 9.41
N GLN A 11 14.13 -2.83 9.89
CA GLN A 11 15.38 -2.83 9.14
C GLN A 11 15.26 -3.63 7.84
N ARG A 12 14.64 -4.82 7.89
CA ARG A 12 14.41 -5.65 6.69
C ARG A 12 13.60 -4.91 5.63
N LEU A 13 12.49 -4.27 6.03
CA LEU A 13 11.66 -3.48 5.13
C LEU A 13 12.41 -2.25 4.60
N TRP A 14 13.16 -1.56 5.46
CA TRP A 14 13.96 -0.40 5.09
C TRP A 14 14.97 -0.73 3.99
N HIS A 15 15.80 -1.76 4.19
CA HIS A 15 16.81 -2.14 3.21
C HIS A 15 16.19 -2.64 1.90
N ARG A 16 15.08 -3.40 1.96
CA ARG A 16 14.35 -3.82 0.76
C ARG A 16 13.84 -2.61 -0.03
N MET A 17 13.18 -1.67 0.64
CA MET A 17 12.64 -0.46 0.02
C MET A 17 13.75 0.46 -0.51
N ARG A 18 14.87 0.60 0.23
CA ARG A 18 16.06 1.36 -0.21
C ARG A 18 16.65 0.75 -1.47
N GLY A 19 16.91 -0.57 -1.47
CA GLY A 19 17.47 -1.27 -2.64
C GLY A 19 16.60 -1.10 -3.88
N ASP A 20 15.28 -1.24 -3.71
CA ASP A 20 14.30 -1.00 -4.77
C ASP A 20 14.37 0.46 -5.28
N LEU A 21 14.32 1.46 -4.39
CA LEU A 21 14.40 2.88 -4.74
C LEU A 21 15.71 3.20 -5.48
N THR A 22 16.85 2.75 -4.97
CA THR A 22 18.17 3.02 -5.58
C THR A 22 18.30 2.41 -6.97
N SER A 23 17.63 1.29 -7.21
CA SER A 23 17.62 0.64 -8.53
C SER A 23 16.82 1.43 -9.58
N LEU A 24 15.94 2.33 -9.14
CA LEU A 24 15.03 3.11 -9.97
C LEU A 24 15.45 4.58 -10.07
N VAL A 25 16.04 5.12 -9.00
CA VAL A 25 16.47 6.51 -8.88
C VAL A 25 17.87 6.52 -8.23
N PRO A 26 18.94 6.38 -9.03
CA PRO A 26 20.31 6.26 -8.53
C PRO A 26 20.75 7.41 -7.64
N TYR A 27 20.16 8.60 -7.75
CA TYR A 27 20.42 9.73 -6.83
C TYR A 27 20.27 9.38 -5.34
N PHE A 28 19.51 8.33 -5.00
CA PHE A 28 19.37 7.86 -3.61
C PHE A 28 20.50 6.89 -3.17
N SER A 29 21.44 6.50 -4.03
CA SER A 29 22.55 5.61 -3.65
C SER A 29 23.45 6.23 -2.58
N ASP A 30 23.64 7.55 -2.66
CA ASP A 30 24.68 8.26 -1.92
C ASP A 30 24.17 8.92 -0.62
N ASN A 31 22.90 8.72 -0.28
CA ASN A 31 22.28 9.24 0.94
C ASN A 31 21.45 8.15 1.63
N ASP A 32 21.38 8.16 2.97
CA ASP A 32 20.54 7.22 3.73
C ASP A 32 19.09 7.73 3.88
N LEU A 33 18.50 8.11 2.75
CA LEU A 33 17.12 8.61 2.71
C LEU A 33 16.21 7.64 1.95
N LEU A 34 14.95 7.64 2.36
CA LEU A 34 13.88 6.89 1.72
C LEU A 34 12.70 7.82 1.44
N LEU A 35 12.01 7.59 0.32
CA LEU A 35 10.77 8.29 -0.01
C LEU A 35 9.61 7.64 0.73
N CYS A 36 8.86 8.37 1.56
CA CYS A 36 7.64 7.81 2.12
C CYS A 36 6.68 7.38 0.99
N PRO A 37 6.16 6.14 0.95
CA PRO A 37 5.36 5.67 -0.17
C PRO A 37 4.21 6.59 -0.52
N THR A 38 3.50 7.12 0.48
CA THR A 38 2.33 7.98 0.27
C THR A 38 2.67 9.46 0.06
N CYS A 39 3.31 10.15 1.01
CA CYS A 39 3.61 11.58 0.86
C CYS A 39 4.83 11.92 0.00
N PHE A 40 5.68 10.95 -0.31
CA PHE A 40 6.93 11.14 -1.09
C PHE A 40 7.96 12.10 -0.50
N ARG A 41 7.85 12.43 0.79
CA ARG A 41 8.93 13.15 1.46
C ARG A 41 10.15 12.24 1.64
N ARG A 42 11.34 12.82 1.48
CA ARG A 42 12.63 12.20 1.72
C ARG A 42 12.93 12.24 3.21
N LEU A 43 13.10 11.09 3.83
CA LEU A 43 13.18 10.96 5.29
C LEU A 43 14.20 9.88 5.68
N GLY A 44 14.81 10.02 6.86
CA GLY A 44 15.75 9.05 7.42
C GLY A 44 15.06 7.85 8.07
N PHE A 45 15.84 6.83 8.44
CA PHE A 45 15.32 5.57 9.01
C PHE A 45 14.45 5.79 10.25
N GLU A 46 14.86 6.71 11.12
CA GLU A 46 14.17 7.11 12.35
C GLU A 46 12.78 7.69 12.08
N ASP A 47 12.53 8.27 10.91
CA ASP A 47 11.26 8.91 10.55
C ASP A 47 10.19 7.92 10.05
N PHE A 48 10.47 6.62 10.05
CA PHE A 48 9.53 5.57 9.63
C PHE A 48 9.09 4.65 10.77
N SER A 49 7.88 4.12 10.64
CA SER A 49 7.32 3.05 11.46
C SER A 49 6.83 1.90 10.57
N VAL A 50 6.81 0.69 11.14
CA VAL A 50 6.18 -0.47 10.51
C VAL A 50 4.68 -0.23 10.46
N GLU A 51 4.10 -0.43 9.27
CA GLU A 51 2.68 -0.28 9.00
C GLU A 51 2.07 -1.65 8.67
N HIS A 52 0.92 -1.94 9.29
CA HIS A 52 0.07 -3.09 8.99
C HIS A 52 -0.95 -2.64 7.94
N ILE A 53 -0.80 -3.11 6.69
CA ILE A 53 -1.64 -2.61 5.58
C ILE A 53 -3.12 -2.88 5.89
N ILE A 54 -3.45 -4.12 6.29
CA ILE A 54 -4.69 -4.40 7.01
C ILE A 54 -4.46 -4.10 8.50
N PRO A 55 -5.26 -3.22 9.12
CA PRO A 55 -5.07 -2.85 10.51
C PRO A 55 -5.24 -4.06 11.44
N LYS A 56 -4.40 -4.13 12.47
CA LYS A 56 -4.40 -5.22 13.46
C LYS A 56 -5.76 -5.45 14.10
N GLN A 57 -6.50 -4.38 14.31
CA GLN A 57 -7.84 -4.39 14.91
C GLN A 57 -8.85 -5.12 14.01
N ALA A 58 -8.70 -5.05 12.68
CA ALA A 58 -9.55 -5.81 11.76
C ALA A 58 -9.30 -7.32 11.87
N LEU A 59 -8.04 -7.71 12.05
CA LEU A 59 -7.59 -9.11 12.13
C LEU A 59 -7.86 -9.78 13.49
N ALA A 60 -8.38 -9.02 14.47
CA ALA A 60 -8.69 -9.55 15.81
C ALA A 60 -9.83 -10.57 15.78
N CYS A 61 -10.74 -10.44 14.81
CA CYS A 61 -11.90 -11.30 14.60
C CYS A 61 -11.65 -12.43 13.57
N ASP A 62 -10.40 -12.63 13.15
CA ASP A 62 -10.06 -13.80 12.34
C ASP A 62 -10.29 -15.10 13.15
N PRO A 63 -10.64 -16.22 12.48
CA PRO A 63 -10.84 -17.51 13.13
C PRO A 63 -9.68 -17.88 14.06
N PRO A 64 -9.92 -18.38 15.29
CA PRO A 64 -8.87 -18.73 16.24
C PRO A 64 -7.77 -19.60 15.64
N GLU A 65 -8.14 -20.57 14.81
CA GLU A 65 -7.26 -21.52 14.14
C GLU A 65 -6.31 -20.80 13.18
N ALA A 66 -6.83 -19.85 12.37
CA ALA A 66 -6.00 -19.03 11.48
C ALA A 66 -5.04 -18.12 12.28
N ARG A 67 -5.48 -17.61 13.44
CA ARG A 67 -4.65 -16.77 14.32
C ARG A 67 -3.50 -17.56 14.96
N LEU A 68 -3.71 -18.84 15.26
CA LEU A 68 -2.69 -19.75 15.78
C LEU A 68 -1.72 -20.20 14.70
N ALA A 69 -2.22 -20.51 13.50
CA ALA A 69 -1.41 -21.02 12.40
C ALA A 69 -0.53 -19.95 11.74
N ILE A 70 -1.01 -18.71 11.64
CA ILE A 70 -0.37 -17.66 10.83
C ILE A 70 -0.15 -16.37 11.64
N PRO A 71 1.10 -15.88 11.73
CA PRO A 71 1.42 -14.65 12.44
C PRO A 71 0.62 -13.44 11.95
N GLN A 72 0.23 -12.56 12.88
CA GLN A 72 -0.54 -11.34 12.56
C GLN A 72 0.17 -10.46 11.52
N ASN A 73 1.49 -10.36 11.59
CA ASN A 73 2.31 -9.59 10.65
C ASN A 73 2.21 -10.09 9.21
N GLU A 74 2.03 -11.40 9.03
CA GLU A 74 1.86 -12.03 7.72
C GLU A 74 0.44 -11.76 7.21
N ARG A 75 -0.57 -12.03 8.06
CA ARG A 75 -1.99 -11.78 7.77
C ARG A 75 -2.33 -10.32 7.46
N SER A 76 -1.55 -9.36 7.93
CA SER A 76 -1.80 -7.94 7.66
C SER A 76 -1.19 -7.42 6.37
N GLY A 77 -0.11 -8.05 5.91
CA GLY A 77 0.89 -7.43 5.06
C GLY A 77 1.58 -6.25 5.77
N LEU A 78 2.86 -6.03 5.45
CA LEU A 78 3.66 -4.99 6.09
C LEU A 78 4.31 -4.07 5.06
N THR A 79 4.46 -2.80 5.45
CA THR A 79 5.26 -1.79 4.74
C THR A 79 5.82 -0.77 5.74
N LEU A 80 6.52 0.27 5.26
CA LEU A 80 6.92 1.41 6.06
C LEU A 80 6.14 2.66 5.65
N LEU A 81 5.62 3.39 6.64
CA LEU A 81 5.06 4.72 6.46
C LEU A 81 5.75 5.72 7.37
N CYS A 82 5.84 6.98 6.94
CA CYS A 82 6.47 8.00 7.76
C CYS A 82 5.62 8.34 8.99
N ARG A 83 6.31 8.68 10.09
CA ARG A 83 5.73 9.24 11.31
C ARG A 83 5.99 10.74 11.46
N ARG A 84 6.84 11.34 10.63
CA ARG A 84 7.08 12.79 10.66
C ARG A 84 5.79 13.57 10.39
N PRO A 85 5.40 14.58 11.20
CA PRO A 85 4.17 15.35 11.02
C PRO A 85 3.99 15.89 9.60
N LEU A 86 2.76 15.83 9.08
CA LEU A 86 2.43 16.26 7.70
C LEU A 86 2.29 17.77 7.62
N ILE A 87 2.72 18.33 6.48
CA ILE A 87 2.49 19.73 6.11
C ILE A 87 1.71 19.69 4.81
N ILE A 88 0.43 20.08 4.84
CA ILE A 88 -0.47 20.07 3.69
C ILE A 88 -0.88 21.50 3.42
N LYS A 89 -0.59 22.03 2.21
CA LYS A 89 -0.89 23.43 1.84
C LYS A 89 -0.36 24.43 2.88
N ASN A 90 0.90 24.27 3.29
CA ASN A 90 1.58 25.06 4.32
C ASN A 90 0.96 25.02 5.74
N ARG A 91 -0.02 24.13 5.98
CA ARG A 91 -0.61 23.92 7.30
C ARG A 91 -0.07 22.62 7.90
N LYS A 92 0.49 22.72 9.11
CA LYS A 92 0.82 21.54 9.90
C LYS A 92 -0.47 20.84 10.28
N ILE A 93 -0.62 19.59 9.88
CA ILE A 93 -1.75 18.77 10.32
C ILE A 93 -1.42 18.24 11.71
N PRO A 94 -2.28 18.47 12.72
CA PRO A 94 -2.07 17.94 14.07
C PRO A 94 -1.96 16.41 14.04
N GLY A 95 -0.90 15.86 14.65
CA GLY A 95 -0.62 14.43 14.72
C GLY A 95 0.70 14.02 14.04
N ASN A 96 0.90 12.71 13.89
CA ASN A 96 2.08 12.15 13.23
C ASN A 96 1.86 12.01 11.72
N GLY A 97 2.83 11.41 11.03
CA GLY A 97 2.91 11.29 9.57
C GLY A 97 1.84 10.42 8.89
N CYS A 98 2.20 9.86 7.75
CA CYS A 98 1.29 9.06 6.92
C CYS A 98 0.73 7.83 7.63
N ASN A 99 1.49 7.24 8.56
CA ASN A 99 1.05 6.12 9.38
C ASN A 99 -0.18 6.51 10.22
N SER A 100 -0.08 7.59 11.01
CA SER A 100 -1.21 8.08 11.81
C SER A 100 -2.36 8.64 10.98
N TRP A 101 -2.08 9.17 9.78
CA TRP A 101 -3.14 9.55 8.84
C TRP A 101 -4.02 8.34 8.47
N LYS A 102 -3.41 7.21 8.10
CA LYS A 102 -4.17 5.97 7.82
C LYS A 102 -4.92 5.47 9.05
N GLY A 103 -4.27 5.47 10.21
CA GLY A 103 -4.91 5.11 11.48
C GLY A 103 -6.18 5.90 11.78
N LYS A 104 -6.17 7.20 11.45
CA LYS A 104 -7.32 8.08 11.69
C LYS A 104 -8.42 7.93 10.64
N TYR A 105 -8.06 7.85 9.36
CA TYR A 105 -9.01 8.02 8.26
C TYR A 105 -9.45 6.71 7.58
N TYR A 106 -8.66 5.65 7.68
CA TYR A 106 -8.89 4.41 6.92
C TYR A 106 -9.10 3.20 7.82
N ASP A 107 -8.31 3.06 8.89
CA ASP A 107 -8.38 1.89 9.76
C ASP A 107 -9.79 1.59 10.32
N PRO A 108 -10.60 2.58 10.74
CA PRO A 108 -11.96 2.32 11.21
C PRO A 108 -12.85 1.67 10.13
N SER A 109 -12.83 2.21 8.90
CA SER A 109 -13.63 1.69 7.79
C SER A 109 -13.11 0.34 7.28
N ILE A 110 -11.80 0.11 7.29
CA ILE A 110 -11.25 -1.21 6.93
C ILE A 110 -11.68 -2.26 7.96
N ARG A 111 -11.64 -1.91 9.25
CA ARG A 111 -12.10 -2.77 10.34
C ARG A 111 -13.58 -3.10 10.19
N GLU A 112 -14.42 -2.09 10.01
CA GLU A 112 -15.85 -2.24 9.78
C GLU A 112 -16.09 -3.19 8.60
N PHE A 113 -15.49 -2.92 7.44
CA PHE A 113 -15.64 -3.75 6.24
C PHE A 113 -15.26 -5.22 6.45
N ILE A 114 -14.14 -5.52 7.13
CA ILE A 114 -13.66 -6.90 7.34
C ILE A 114 -14.47 -7.66 8.39
N GLN A 115 -15.05 -6.95 9.35
CA GLN A 115 -15.81 -7.54 10.47
C GLN A 115 -17.30 -7.66 10.18
N SER A 116 -17.82 -6.83 9.27
CA SER A 116 -19.21 -6.82 8.86
C SER A 116 -19.64 -8.05 8.09
N ASP A 117 -20.90 -8.45 8.29
CA ASP A 117 -21.63 -9.23 7.29
C ASP A 117 -22.06 -8.29 6.15
N LEU A 118 -21.56 -8.57 4.96
CA LEU A 118 -21.78 -7.74 3.77
C LEU A 118 -23.24 -7.79 3.29
N ASN A 119 -24.01 -8.81 3.69
CA ASN A 119 -25.43 -8.88 3.38
C ASN A 119 -26.25 -7.83 4.15
N GLU A 120 -25.72 -7.35 5.28
CA GLU A 120 -26.42 -6.43 6.18
C GLU A 120 -25.80 -5.02 6.21
N THR A 121 -24.59 -4.85 5.67
CA THR A 121 -23.82 -3.61 5.79
C THR A 121 -23.84 -2.78 4.51
N ILE A 122 -24.25 -1.51 4.64
CA ILE A 122 -24.19 -0.55 3.53
C ILE A 122 -22.75 -0.09 3.31
N ILE A 123 -22.15 -0.48 2.18
CA ILE A 123 -20.80 -0.05 1.79
C ILE A 123 -20.83 1.43 1.37
N SER A 124 -20.43 2.31 2.29
CA SER A 124 -20.23 3.74 2.01
C SER A 124 -19.01 4.05 1.12
N THR A 125 -18.95 5.24 0.53
CA THR A 125 -17.79 5.75 -0.22
C THR A 125 -16.51 5.76 0.62
N ARG A 126 -16.59 5.91 1.95
CA ARG A 126 -15.40 5.81 2.81
C ARG A 126 -14.79 4.42 2.81
N HIS A 127 -15.60 3.37 2.72
CA HIS A 127 -15.09 1.99 2.55
C HIS A 127 -14.36 1.84 1.21
N GLN A 128 -14.94 2.36 0.13
CA GLN A 128 -14.32 2.37 -1.20
C GLN A 128 -12.96 3.09 -1.20
N ILE A 129 -12.88 4.29 -0.63
CA ILE A 129 -11.63 5.06 -0.55
C ILE A 129 -10.60 4.37 0.37
N SER A 130 -11.05 3.76 1.47
CA SER A 130 -10.17 3.05 2.39
C SER A 130 -9.58 1.80 1.74
N LEU A 131 -10.40 1.01 1.04
CA LEU A 131 -9.95 -0.15 0.28
C LEU A 131 -9.07 0.23 -0.91
N PHE A 132 -9.37 1.34 -1.59
CA PHE A 132 -8.48 1.91 -2.60
C PHE A 132 -7.10 2.26 -2.01
N SER A 133 -7.06 2.86 -0.82
CA SER A 133 -5.81 3.20 -0.12
C SER A 133 -5.02 1.95 0.28
N VAL A 134 -5.71 0.91 0.75
CA VAL A 134 -5.12 -0.41 1.02
C VAL A 134 -4.58 -1.04 -0.26
N GLY A 135 -5.33 -0.96 -1.36
CA GLY A 135 -4.92 -1.44 -2.67
C GLY A 135 -3.62 -0.82 -3.17
N TYR A 136 -3.51 0.50 -3.03
CA TYR A 136 -2.27 1.20 -3.35
C TYR A 136 -1.09 0.69 -2.51
N LEU A 137 -1.27 0.51 -1.20
CA LEU A 137 -0.22 -0.01 -0.33
C LEU A 137 0.12 -1.47 -0.61
N ALA A 138 -0.86 -2.28 -1.01
CA ALA A 138 -0.66 -3.66 -1.46
C ALA A 138 0.17 -3.73 -2.75
N LEU A 139 -0.14 -2.88 -3.73
CA LEU A 139 0.68 -2.74 -4.94
C LEU A 139 2.10 -2.29 -4.61
N PHE A 140 2.26 -1.34 -3.69
CA PHE A 140 3.58 -0.91 -3.25
C PHE A 140 4.34 -2.02 -2.52
N ARG A 141 3.68 -2.85 -1.69
CA ARG A 141 4.31 -4.01 -1.05
C ARG A 141 4.87 -4.98 -2.08
N GLU A 142 4.12 -5.22 -3.15
CA GLU A 142 4.47 -6.18 -4.19
C GLU A 142 5.55 -5.65 -5.15
N PHE A 143 5.34 -4.45 -5.69
CA PHE A 143 6.12 -3.90 -6.80
C PHE A 143 7.00 -2.70 -6.39
N GLY A 144 6.98 -2.27 -5.14
CA GLY A 144 7.83 -1.20 -4.63
C GLY A 144 7.58 0.17 -5.24
N TYR A 145 8.63 0.98 -5.30
CA TYR A 145 8.65 2.33 -5.86
C TYR A 145 8.35 2.37 -7.34
N GLN A 146 8.43 1.24 -8.06
CA GLN A 146 7.95 1.19 -9.43
C GLN A 146 6.48 1.62 -9.51
N ILE A 147 5.64 1.31 -8.53
CA ILE A 147 4.25 1.78 -8.51
C ILE A 147 4.18 3.26 -8.15
N SER A 148 4.88 3.67 -7.10
CA SER A 148 4.73 5.01 -6.56
C SER A 148 5.32 6.12 -7.45
N LEU A 149 6.32 5.77 -8.26
CA LEU A 149 6.98 6.67 -9.22
C LEU A 149 6.24 6.77 -10.56
N LEU A 150 5.15 6.01 -10.76
CA LEU A 150 4.29 6.15 -11.93
C LEU A 150 3.34 7.34 -11.78
N THR A 151 2.82 7.82 -12.92
CA THR A 151 1.76 8.84 -12.95
C THR A 151 0.50 8.36 -12.22
N SER A 152 0.12 7.08 -12.37
CA SER A 152 -0.97 6.50 -11.59
C SER A 152 -0.61 6.38 -10.10
N GLY A 153 0.67 6.19 -9.78
CA GLY A 153 1.22 6.27 -8.43
C GLY A 153 0.93 7.61 -7.78
N LEU A 154 1.23 8.72 -8.45
CA LEU A 154 0.89 10.06 -7.96
C LEU A 154 -0.61 10.21 -7.73
N LEU A 155 -1.45 9.77 -8.69
CA LEU A 155 -2.90 9.83 -8.55
C LEU A 155 -3.39 9.07 -7.29
N MET A 156 -2.86 7.87 -7.05
CA MET A 156 -3.17 7.07 -5.86
C MET A 156 -2.69 7.74 -4.57
N ARG A 157 -1.49 8.33 -4.58
CA ARG A 157 -0.93 9.10 -3.46
C ARG A 157 -1.76 10.35 -3.16
N SER A 158 -2.24 11.05 -4.18
CA SER A 158 -3.16 12.19 -4.01
C SER A 158 -4.49 11.73 -3.41
N GLN A 159 -5.06 10.61 -3.87
CA GLN A 159 -6.29 10.05 -3.28
C GLN A 159 -6.12 9.71 -1.79
N TYR A 160 -4.94 9.21 -1.38
CA TYR A 160 -4.62 8.92 0.03
C TYR A 160 -4.72 10.15 0.95
N PHE A 161 -4.69 11.38 0.43
CA PHE A 161 -4.92 12.58 1.23
C PHE A 161 -6.30 13.21 1.03
N ASN A 162 -7.21 12.51 0.34
CA ASN A 162 -8.61 12.89 0.12
C ASN A 162 -9.55 11.80 0.67
N PRO A 163 -9.66 11.62 2.00
CA PRO A 163 -10.39 10.48 2.59
C PRO A 163 -11.92 10.57 2.47
N ASN A 164 -12.46 11.75 2.12
CA ASN A 164 -13.90 11.98 2.11
C ASN A 164 -14.52 11.94 0.71
N SER A 165 -13.71 11.96 -0.35
CA SER A 165 -14.20 11.95 -1.73
C SER A 165 -13.14 11.41 -2.68
N PHE A 166 -13.59 10.81 -3.79
CA PHE A 166 -12.68 10.46 -4.87
C PHE A 166 -12.20 11.71 -5.60
N VAL A 167 -10.90 11.76 -5.89
CA VAL A 167 -10.30 12.74 -6.78
C VAL A 167 -10.86 12.52 -8.18
N LYS A 168 -11.16 13.61 -8.90
CA LYS A 168 -11.87 13.58 -10.19
C LYS A 168 -11.29 12.64 -11.24
N ASN A 169 -9.98 12.40 -11.20
CA ASN A 169 -9.26 11.61 -12.20
C ASN A 169 -9.19 10.10 -11.85
N ILE A 170 -9.79 9.66 -10.74
CA ILE A 170 -9.86 8.25 -10.39
C ILE A 170 -10.92 7.57 -11.28
N PRO A 171 -10.56 6.55 -12.07
CA PRO A 171 -11.52 5.85 -12.91
C PRO A 171 -12.67 5.26 -12.11
N VAL A 172 -13.89 5.29 -12.66
CA VAL A 172 -15.09 4.73 -12.01
C VAL A 172 -14.92 3.27 -11.65
N THR A 173 -14.21 2.49 -12.49
CA THR A 173 -13.90 1.08 -12.22
C THR A 173 -13.09 0.87 -10.94
N SER A 174 -12.32 1.88 -10.51
CA SER A 174 -11.53 1.85 -9.27
C SER A 174 -12.32 2.34 -8.05
N GLN A 175 -13.57 2.77 -8.25
CA GLN A 175 -14.49 3.18 -7.19
C GLN A 175 -15.47 2.05 -6.83
N ILE A 176 -15.44 0.93 -7.58
CA ILE A 176 -16.30 -0.23 -7.39
C ILE A 176 -15.57 -1.26 -6.52
N ILE A 177 -16.29 -1.81 -5.54
CA ILE A 177 -15.88 -2.99 -4.77
C ILE A 177 -16.82 -4.12 -5.11
N LEU A 178 -16.27 -5.28 -5.45
CA LEU A 178 -16.98 -6.54 -5.51
C LEU A 178 -16.68 -7.30 -4.24
N ALA A 179 -17.70 -7.56 -3.44
CA ALA A 179 -17.54 -8.24 -2.16
C ALA A 179 -18.32 -9.56 -2.20
N GLY A 180 -17.73 -10.63 -1.67
CA GLY A 180 -18.29 -11.97 -1.66
C GLY A 180 -18.36 -12.56 -0.26
N GLU A 181 -18.64 -13.86 -0.19
CA GLU A 181 -18.74 -14.58 1.08
C GLU A 181 -17.38 -14.69 1.77
N LYS A 182 -17.39 -14.55 3.10
CA LYS A 182 -16.19 -14.64 3.93
C LYS A 182 -15.92 -16.09 4.31
N ILE A 183 -14.66 -16.50 4.26
CA ILE A 183 -14.24 -17.80 4.80
C ILE A 183 -14.32 -17.74 6.33
N SER A 184 -15.20 -18.57 6.90
CA SER A 184 -15.50 -18.62 8.33
C SER A 184 -14.58 -19.54 9.13
N ASN A 185 -13.94 -20.51 8.46
CA ASN A 185 -13.11 -21.53 9.10
C ASN A 185 -11.70 -21.57 8.49
N TYR A 186 -10.73 -22.06 9.24
CA TYR A 186 -9.39 -22.32 8.71
C TYR A 186 -9.26 -23.78 8.26
N SER A 187 -8.71 -23.99 7.07
CA SER A 187 -8.15 -25.27 6.65
C SER A 187 -6.74 -25.07 6.09
N GLU A 188 -5.88 -26.08 6.17
CA GLU A 188 -4.51 -26.00 5.61
C GLU A 188 -4.52 -25.73 4.09
N ASN A 189 -5.53 -26.22 3.38
CA ASN A 189 -5.69 -25.95 1.94
C ASN A 189 -5.95 -24.46 1.65
N GLU A 190 -6.48 -23.72 2.63
CA GLU A 190 -6.80 -22.29 2.54
C GLU A 190 -5.76 -21.41 3.22
N ARG A 191 -4.62 -21.96 3.66
CA ARG A 191 -3.56 -21.21 4.33
C ARG A 191 -3.18 -19.93 3.57
N ASN A 192 -3.09 -20.00 2.24
CA ASN A 192 -2.76 -18.87 1.36
C ASN A 192 -3.74 -17.69 1.46
N TYR A 193 -5.03 -17.95 1.71
CA TYR A 193 -6.03 -16.88 1.91
C TYR A 193 -5.69 -16.00 3.13
N TRP A 194 -5.01 -16.57 4.11
CA TRP A 194 -4.62 -15.92 5.35
C TRP A 194 -3.18 -15.42 5.32
N SER A 195 -2.23 -16.18 4.77
CA SER A 195 -0.81 -15.81 4.73
C SER A 195 -0.46 -14.77 3.67
N ASP A 196 -1.17 -14.75 2.54
CA ASP A 196 -1.01 -13.72 1.52
C ASP A 196 -2.29 -12.88 1.40
N PRO A 197 -2.41 -11.81 2.22
CA PRO A 197 -3.66 -11.06 2.33
C PRO A 197 -4.04 -10.29 1.07
N PHE A 198 -3.15 -10.24 0.06
CA PHE A 198 -3.36 -9.51 -1.19
C PHE A 198 -2.97 -10.36 -2.39
N LYS A 199 -3.97 -10.89 -3.11
CA LYS A 199 -3.74 -11.49 -4.42
C LYS A 199 -3.89 -10.42 -5.51
N ILE A 200 -2.82 -10.17 -6.25
CA ILE A 200 -2.78 -9.10 -7.26
C ILE A 200 -2.69 -9.69 -8.66
N THR A 201 -3.64 -9.31 -9.51
CA THR A 201 -3.64 -9.66 -10.94
C THR A 201 -3.50 -8.39 -11.76
N VAL A 202 -2.44 -8.30 -12.54
CA VAL A 202 -2.14 -7.12 -13.36
C VAL A 202 -2.65 -7.32 -14.79
N ASN A 203 -3.49 -6.40 -15.21
CA ASN A 203 -3.90 -6.17 -16.60
C ASN A 203 -3.13 -4.96 -17.15
N GLU A 204 -3.22 -4.68 -18.45
CA GLU A 204 -2.37 -3.66 -19.09
C GLU A 204 -2.44 -2.27 -18.41
N ASN A 205 -3.64 -1.82 -18.07
CA ASN A 205 -3.91 -0.47 -17.53
C ASN A 205 -4.52 -0.49 -16.12
N SER A 206 -4.60 -1.65 -15.48
CA SER A 206 -5.15 -1.78 -14.13
C SER A 206 -4.61 -2.99 -13.39
N ALA A 207 -4.66 -2.96 -12.07
CA ALA A 207 -4.44 -4.12 -11.23
C ALA A 207 -5.72 -4.45 -10.46
N GLN A 208 -6.16 -5.70 -10.56
CA GLN A 208 -7.20 -6.23 -9.69
C GLN A 208 -6.53 -6.73 -8.41
N ILE A 209 -7.07 -6.31 -7.28
CA ILE A 209 -6.57 -6.67 -5.96
C ILE A 209 -7.68 -7.38 -5.24
N VAL A 210 -7.40 -8.62 -4.84
CA VAL A 210 -8.26 -9.39 -3.97
C VAL A 210 -7.67 -9.31 -2.57
N MET A 211 -8.43 -8.73 -1.65
CA MET A 211 -8.14 -8.70 -0.23
C MET A 211 -9.29 -9.41 0.49
N ARG A 212 -9.00 -10.57 1.09
CA ARG A 212 -10.03 -11.42 1.71
C ARG A 212 -11.14 -11.74 0.69
N ASN A 213 -12.37 -11.39 1.03
CA ASN A 213 -13.57 -11.55 0.22
C ASN A 213 -13.91 -10.31 -0.62
N ALA A 214 -12.99 -9.34 -0.74
CA ALA A 214 -13.19 -8.15 -1.56
C ALA A 214 -12.25 -8.15 -2.77
N CYS A 215 -12.77 -7.73 -3.92
CA CYS A 215 -12.02 -7.46 -5.13
C CYS A 215 -12.28 -6.01 -5.57
N PHE A 216 -11.22 -5.28 -5.88
CA PHE A 216 -11.29 -3.91 -6.38
C PHE A 216 -10.15 -3.64 -7.36
N SER A 217 -10.32 -2.64 -8.20
CA SER A 217 -9.36 -2.28 -9.26
C SER A 217 -8.56 -1.05 -8.88
N MET A 218 -7.27 -1.08 -9.19
CA MET A 218 -6.38 0.07 -9.08
C MET A 218 -5.93 0.51 -10.48
N PRO A 219 -5.87 1.82 -10.76
CA PRO A 219 -5.42 2.31 -12.05
C PRO A 219 -3.89 2.15 -12.17
N LEU A 220 -3.44 1.71 -13.35
CA LEU A 220 -2.03 1.64 -13.69
C LEU A 220 -1.77 2.42 -14.97
N SER A 221 -0.77 3.30 -14.96
CA SER A 221 -0.31 3.94 -16.19
C SER A 221 0.58 3.03 -17.05
N ARG A 222 1.00 1.88 -16.49
CA ARG A 222 1.66 0.78 -17.20
C ARG A 222 1.71 -0.48 -16.33
N ASP A 223 2.02 -1.61 -16.95
CA ASP A 223 2.31 -2.88 -16.26
C ASP A 223 3.61 -2.79 -15.41
N PRO A 224 3.55 -2.97 -14.07
CA PRO A 224 4.70 -2.97 -13.19
C PRO A 224 5.61 -4.21 -13.32
N ARG A 225 5.16 -5.29 -13.97
CA ARG A 225 5.98 -6.50 -14.19
C ARG A 225 6.94 -6.35 -15.35
N LYS A 226 6.66 -5.40 -16.25
CA LYS A 226 7.52 -5.15 -17.42
C LYS A 226 8.78 -4.40 -16.97
N PRO A 227 9.97 -4.84 -17.40
CA PRO A 227 11.21 -4.20 -17.03
C PRO A 227 11.26 -2.76 -17.54
N LEU A 228 11.95 -1.93 -16.78
CA LEU A 228 12.24 -0.56 -17.15
C LEU A 228 13.32 -0.53 -18.23
N ALA A 229 13.07 0.14 -19.35
CA ALA A 229 14.13 0.52 -20.27
C ALA A 229 15.06 1.52 -19.56
N ARG A 230 16.06 0.98 -18.87
CA ARG A 230 17.19 1.73 -18.35
C ARG A 230 18.05 2.05 -19.57
N SER A 231 18.10 3.33 -19.96
CA SER A 231 19.09 3.86 -20.90
C SER A 231 19.20 3.14 -22.27
N LEU A 232 18.35 3.48 -23.23
CA LEU A 232 18.87 3.63 -24.61
C LEU A 232 18.90 5.12 -24.92
N LEU A 233 20.01 5.59 -25.49
CA LEU A 233 20.21 6.99 -25.91
C LEU A 233 19.10 7.50 -26.84
N TYR A 234 18.35 6.59 -27.47
CA TYR A 234 17.27 6.88 -28.41
C TYR A 234 15.98 6.08 -28.10
N VAL A 235 15.57 5.99 -26.84
CA VAL A 235 14.21 5.47 -26.52
C VAL A 235 13.16 6.52 -26.89
N PRO A 236 12.16 6.22 -27.74
CA PRO A 236 11.03 7.12 -27.94
C PRO A 236 10.35 7.47 -26.60
N PRO A 237 9.96 8.74 -26.35
CA PRO A 237 9.47 9.19 -25.04
C PRO A 237 8.39 8.31 -24.38
N LYS A 238 7.56 7.63 -25.17
CA LYS A 238 6.52 6.70 -24.71
C LYS A 238 7.04 5.43 -24.02
N TYR A 239 8.31 5.08 -24.22
CA TYR A 239 8.96 3.90 -23.62
C TYR A 239 10.00 4.27 -22.56
N THR A 240 10.30 5.56 -22.39
CA THR A 240 11.22 6.05 -21.35
C THR A 240 10.48 6.17 -20.04
N PHE A 241 10.97 5.51 -18.99
CA PHE A 241 10.47 5.77 -17.65
C PHE A 241 10.94 7.12 -17.14
N ARG A 242 9.97 7.93 -16.73
CA ARG A 242 10.21 9.24 -16.11
C ARG A 242 9.64 9.18 -14.70
N PRO A 243 10.48 8.96 -13.67
CA PRO A 243 10.01 8.86 -12.30
C PRO A 243 9.33 10.17 -11.88
N ASP A 244 8.11 10.07 -11.36
CA ASP A 244 7.39 11.22 -10.82
C ASP A 244 7.72 11.40 -9.34
N LEU A 245 8.61 12.35 -9.06
CA LEU A 245 9.09 12.67 -7.71
C LEU A 245 8.25 13.74 -7.00
N ARG A 246 7.12 14.18 -7.58
CA ARG A 246 6.23 15.14 -6.93
C ARG A 246 5.70 14.56 -5.63
N THR A 247 5.60 15.41 -4.61
CA THR A 247 4.94 15.04 -3.37
C THR A 247 3.44 14.93 -3.60
N ALA A 248 2.71 14.30 -2.68
CA ALA A 248 1.25 14.24 -2.80
C ALA A 248 0.55 15.59 -2.57
N PHE A 249 1.32 16.64 -2.24
CA PHE A 249 0.82 17.96 -1.86
C PHE A 249 1.13 19.05 -2.90
N ASP A 250 1.90 18.72 -3.93
CA ASP A 250 2.28 19.62 -5.03
C ASP A 250 1.20 19.69 -6.12
#